data_AF-A0A564W0X9-F1
#
_entry.id   AF-A0A564W0X9-F1
#
_cell.length_a   1.000
_cell.length_b   1.000
_cell.length_c   1.000
_cell.angle_alpha   90.00
_cell.angle_beta   90.00
_cell.angle_gamma   90.00
#
_symmetry.space_group_name_H-M   'P 1'
#
loop_
_entity.id
_entity.type
_entity.pdbx_description
1 polymer ?
#
loop_
_entity_poly.entity_id
_entity_poly.type
_entity_poly.pdbx_seq_one_letter_code
_entity_poly.pdbx_strand_id
1 'polypeptide(L)'
;MFTRQETDLKRLLAMLLIFACLLCAGCEGAEGATRETKSDTSVSQSGETITDCKDCDYSRLRECRINLHDGRQVTCLILSGDIRSGMSCDWANAKETE
;
A
#
# COMPACT_ATOMS: atom_id res chain seq x y z
N MET A 1 -3.22 -20.79 46.60
CA MET A 1 -2.50 -19.57 46.17
C MET A 1 -1.86 -19.72 44.77
N PHE A 2 -2.35 -20.64 43.91
CA PHE A 2 -1.83 -20.85 42.54
C PHE A 2 -2.75 -20.25 41.46
N THR A 3 -4.07 -20.20 41.67
CA THR A 3 -5.04 -19.66 40.72
C THR A 3 -4.93 -18.15 40.50
N ARG A 4 -4.50 -17.40 41.52
CA ARG A 4 -4.30 -15.94 41.45
C ARG A 4 -3.12 -15.56 40.55
N GLN A 5 -2.05 -16.36 40.57
CA GLN A 5 -0.86 -16.12 39.73
C GLN A 5 -1.15 -16.38 38.25
N GLU A 6 -1.97 -17.39 37.95
CA GLU A 6 -2.36 -17.71 36.58
C GLU A 6 -3.30 -16.65 35.98
N THR A 7 -4.21 -16.09 36.79
CA THR A 7 -5.05 -14.97 36.36
C THR A 7 -4.26 -13.68 36.14
N ASP A 8 -3.23 -13.44 36.96
CA ASP A 8 -2.36 -12.27 36.81
C ASP A 8 -1.46 -12.39 35.58
N LEU A 9 -0.93 -13.58 35.27
CA LEU A 9 -0.15 -13.83 34.05
C LEU A 9 -1.01 -13.70 32.79
N LYS A 10 -2.23 -14.24 32.80
CA LYS A 10 -3.18 -14.10 31.67
C LYS A 10 -3.58 -12.64 31.44
N ARG A 11 -3.77 -11.87 32.51
CA ARG A 11 -4.06 -10.43 32.43
C ARG A 11 -2.88 -9.64 31.88
N LEU A 12 -1.66 -9.93 32.31
CA LEU A 12 -0.44 -9.30 31.78
C LEU A 12 -0.25 -9.59 30.29
N LEU A 13 -0.46 -10.83 29.85
CA LEU A 13 -0.38 -11.22 28.44
C LEU A 13 -1.44 -10.50 27.59
N ALA A 14 -2.67 -10.41 28.07
CA ALA A 14 -3.75 -9.69 27.38
C ALA A 14 -3.42 -8.19 27.23
N MET A 15 -2.86 -7.56 28.27
CA MET A 15 -2.46 -6.14 28.22
C MET A 15 -1.31 -5.90 27.23
N LEU A 16 -0.31 -6.80 27.18
CA LEU A 16 0.80 -6.74 26.22
C LEU A 16 0.31 -6.86 24.76
N LEU A 17 -0.63 -7.77 24.50
CA LEU A 17 -1.22 -7.93 23.16
C LEU A 17 -1.99 -6.68 22.72
N ILE A 18 -2.76 -6.06 23.61
CA ILE A 18 -3.51 -4.83 23.29
C ILE A 18 -2.55 -3.68 22.95
N PHE A 19 -1.47 -3.51 23.72
CA PHE A 19 -0.47 -2.46 23.46
C PHE A 19 0.28 -2.67 22.14
N ALA A 20 0.64 -3.92 21.82
CA ALA A 20 1.26 -4.28 20.54
C ALA A 20 0.33 -3.97 19.35
N CYS A 21 -0.97 -4.26 19.47
CA CYS A 21 -1.95 -3.92 18.43
C CYS A 21 -2.12 -2.40 18.25
N LEU A 22 -2.05 -1.61 19.32
CA LEU A 22 -2.13 -0.15 19.25
C LEU A 22 -0.91 0.49 18.57
N LEU A 23 0.29 -0.07 18.76
CA LEU A 23 1.50 0.39 18.08
C LEU A 23 1.47 0.12 16.56
N CYS A 24 0.79 -0.95 16.13
CA CYS A 24 0.61 -1.25 14.71
C CYS A 24 -0.50 -0.42 14.04
N ALA A 25 -1.35 0.26 14.82
CA ALA A 25 -2.41 1.14 14.32
C ALA A 25 -1.96 2.62 14.20
N GLY A 26 -0.65 2.88 14.12
CA GLY A 26 -0.10 4.19 13.78
C GLY A 26 -0.32 4.54 12.31
N CYS A 27 -1.58 4.77 11.93
CA CYS A 27 -1.94 5.39 10.65
C CYS A 27 -2.13 6.90 10.89
N GLU A 28 -1.30 7.65 10.16
CA GLU A 28 -1.24 9.09 9.96
C GLU A 28 -2.49 9.95 10.26
N GLY A 29 -2.25 11.13 10.84
CA GLY A 29 -3.28 12.15 11.02
C GLY A 29 -2.86 13.31 11.92
N ALA A 30 -1.68 13.89 11.69
CA ALA A 30 -1.30 15.16 12.30
C ALA A 30 -1.58 16.29 11.30
N GLU A 31 -2.77 16.86 11.41
CA GLU A 31 -3.16 18.07 10.70
C GLU A 31 -2.41 19.27 11.29
N GLY A 32 -1.73 20.05 10.44
CA GLY A 32 -1.26 21.38 10.80
C GLY A 32 0.17 21.70 10.37
N ALA A 33 0.35 22.08 9.10
CA ALA A 33 1.23 23.19 8.73
C ALA A 33 1.06 23.48 7.23
N THR A 34 0.46 24.63 6.94
CA THR A 34 0.51 25.31 5.67
C THR A 34 1.95 25.35 5.13
N ARG A 35 2.21 24.62 4.05
CA ARG A 35 3.29 24.91 3.14
C ARG A 35 2.80 24.59 1.74
N GLU A 36 2.57 25.65 0.97
CA GLU A 36 2.56 25.54 -0.48
C GLU A 36 3.87 24.89 -0.90
N THR A 37 3.81 23.60 -1.15
CA THR A 37 4.86 22.87 -1.81
C THR A 37 4.17 22.30 -3.02
N LYS A 38 4.48 22.90 -4.17
CA LYS A 38 4.32 22.27 -5.47
C LYS A 38 5.05 20.93 -5.38
N SER A 39 4.34 19.90 -4.96
CA SER A 39 4.81 18.53 -5.03
C SER A 39 4.62 18.10 -6.47
N ASP A 40 5.61 18.48 -7.27
CA ASP A 40 6.01 17.67 -8.42
C ASP A 40 6.43 16.31 -7.83
N THR A 41 5.45 15.46 -7.51
CA THR A 41 5.71 14.03 -7.29
C THR A 41 5.98 13.43 -8.66
N SER A 42 7.10 13.80 -9.26
CA SER A 42 7.87 12.86 -10.05
C SER A 42 8.20 11.75 -9.06
N VAL A 43 7.39 10.69 -9.06
CA VAL A 43 7.77 9.41 -8.48
C VAL A 43 9.16 9.13 -9.03
N SER A 44 10.16 9.19 -8.15
CA SER A 44 11.53 8.80 -8.48
C SER A 44 11.45 7.42 -9.12
N GLN A 45 11.65 7.39 -10.44
CA GLN A 45 11.82 6.19 -11.24
C GLN A 45 13.11 5.52 -10.81
N SER A 46 13.06 4.82 -9.68
CA SER A 46 14.14 3.97 -9.21
C SER A 46 13.67 2.53 -9.32
N GLY A 47 13.73 1.99 -10.53
CA GLY A 47 13.96 0.55 -10.73
C GLY A 47 12.85 -0.35 -11.30
N GLU A 48 11.60 0.08 -11.45
CA GLU A 48 10.51 -0.81 -11.97
C GLU A 48 9.69 -0.20 -13.12
N THR A 49 10.07 -0.58 -14.34
CA THR A 49 9.28 -1.31 -15.37
C THR A 49 7.77 -1.09 -15.56
N ILE A 50 7.23 0.10 -15.28
CA ILE A 50 5.93 0.49 -15.87
C ILE A 50 6.14 0.73 -17.36
N THR A 51 5.65 -0.18 -18.19
CA THR A 51 5.65 -0.09 -19.65
C THR A 51 4.25 0.21 -20.16
N ASP A 52 4.14 1.04 -21.20
CA ASP A 52 2.93 1.19 -22.01
C ASP A 52 1.64 1.43 -21.20
N CYS A 53 1.51 2.64 -20.66
CA CYS A 53 0.27 3.09 -20.03
C CYS A 53 -0.64 3.76 -21.06
N LYS A 54 -1.89 3.28 -21.14
CA LYS A 54 -2.96 3.88 -21.92
C LYS A 54 -3.98 4.52 -21.00
N ASP A 55 -4.27 5.79 -21.24
CA ASP A 55 -5.35 6.49 -20.55
C ASP A 55 -6.71 5.90 -20.96
N CYS A 56 -7.57 5.64 -19.97
CA CYS A 56 -8.95 5.29 -20.21
C CYS A 56 -9.77 6.58 -20.27
N ASP A 57 -10.28 6.93 -21.46
CA ASP A 57 -10.96 8.20 -21.72
C ASP A 57 -12.01 8.56 -20.65
N TYR A 58 -12.01 9.85 -20.25
CA TYR A 58 -12.90 10.47 -19.26
C TYR A 58 -12.75 10.00 -17.80
N SER A 59 -11.74 9.21 -17.48
CA SER A 59 -11.44 8.77 -16.11
C SER A 59 -10.01 9.07 -15.73
N ARG A 60 -9.72 9.19 -14.42
CA ARG A 60 -8.33 9.23 -13.94
C ARG A 60 -7.69 7.82 -13.89
N LEU A 61 -8.24 6.87 -14.66
CA LEU A 61 -7.75 5.50 -14.76
C LEU A 61 -6.81 5.39 -15.95
N ARG A 62 -5.72 4.66 -15.72
CA ARG A 62 -4.78 4.24 -16.76
C ARG A 62 -4.64 2.74 -16.72
N GLU A 63 -4.67 2.10 -17.88
CA GLU A 63 -4.27 0.71 -18.03
C GLU A 63 -2.78 0.65 -18.36
N CYS A 64 -1.98 -0.05 -17.58
CA CYS A 64 -0.54 -0.12 -17.74
C CYS A 64 -0.07 -1.57 -17.75
N ARG A 65 1.01 -1.86 -18.48
CA ARG A 65 1.72 -3.14 -18.39
C ARG A 65 2.93 -3.00 -17.49
N ILE A 66 2.99 -3.78 -16.41
CA ILE A 66 4.08 -3.72 -15.44
C ILE A 66 4.92 -4.99 -15.60
N ASN A 67 6.22 -4.86 -15.86
CA ASN A 67 7.13 -6.00 -15.72
C ASN A 67 7.58 -6.08 -14.26
N LEU A 68 7.39 -7.24 -13.66
CA LEU A 68 7.80 -7.56 -12.32
C LEU A 68 9.25 -8.05 -12.33
N HIS A 69 9.93 -7.91 -11.20
CA HIS A 69 11.29 -8.39 -11.03
C HIS A 69 11.47 -9.91 -11.20
N ASP A 70 10.39 -10.68 -11.06
CA ASP A 70 10.41 -12.14 -11.23
C ASP A 70 10.30 -12.58 -12.70
N GLY A 71 10.30 -11.64 -13.64
CA GLY A 71 10.21 -11.91 -15.08
C GLY A 71 8.78 -11.96 -15.60
N ARG A 72 7.76 -11.72 -14.78
CA ARG A 72 6.37 -11.68 -15.26
C ARG A 72 5.95 -10.27 -15.69
N GLN A 73 5.15 -10.17 -16.73
CA GLN A 73 4.39 -8.99 -17.12
C GLN A 73 2.93 -9.15 -16.69
N VAL A 74 2.38 -8.11 -16.06
CA VAL A 74 0.97 -8.02 -15.65
C VAL A 74 0.31 -6.76 -16.17
N THR A 75 -0.98 -6.83 -16.48
CA THR A 75 -1.78 -5.65 -16.85
C THR A 75 -2.49 -5.13 -15.61
N CYS A 76 -2.36 -3.83 -15.33
CA CYS A 76 -2.95 -3.19 -14.16
C CYS A 76 -3.75 -1.95 -14.54
N LEU A 77 -4.88 -1.73 -13.87
CA LEU A 77 -5.59 -0.46 -13.83
C LEU A 77 -5.08 0.37 -12.66
N ILE A 78 -4.61 1.57 -12.95
CA ILE A 78 -4.10 2.54 -11.99
C ILE A 78 -5.06 3.71 -11.93
N LEU A 79 -5.72 3.91 -10.79
CA LEU A 79 -6.45 5.13 -10.49
C LEU A 79 -5.48 6.13 -9.88
N SER A 80 -5.30 7.28 -10.54
CA SER A 80 -4.50 8.38 -9.99
C SER A 80 -5.39 9.51 -9.53
N GLY A 81 -5.31 9.89 -8.26
CA GLY A 81 -6.04 11.03 -7.76
C GLY A 81 -5.43 11.61 -6.50
N ASP A 82 -5.63 12.91 -6.30
CA ASP A 82 -4.96 13.70 -5.25
C ASP A 82 -5.28 13.20 -3.85
N ILE A 83 -6.50 12.68 -3.66
CA ILE A 83 -7.01 12.16 -2.37
C ILE A 83 -7.34 10.66 -2.40
N ARG A 84 -7.37 10.06 -3.60
CA ARG A 84 -7.75 8.66 -3.82
C ARG A 84 -6.91 8.12 -4.96
N SER A 85 -6.06 7.17 -4.64
CA SER A 85 -5.25 6.43 -5.60
C SER A 85 -5.36 4.93 -5.29
N GLY A 86 -5.14 4.11 -6.30
CA GLY A 86 -5.19 2.65 -6.15
C GLY A 86 -4.76 1.93 -7.41
N MET A 87 -4.47 0.64 -7.25
CA MET A 87 -4.10 -0.24 -8.36
C MET A 87 -4.81 -1.58 -8.24
N SER A 88 -5.21 -2.12 -9.38
CA SER A 88 -5.76 -3.47 -9.50
C SER A 88 -5.13 -4.14 -10.71
N CYS A 89 -4.72 -5.41 -10.58
CA CYS A 89 -3.98 -6.12 -11.62
C CYS A 89 -4.65 -7.44 -12.00
N ASP A 90 -4.60 -7.78 -13.29
CA ASP A 90 -5.03 -9.08 -13.80
C ASP A 90 -3.89 -10.11 -13.64
N TRP A 91 -3.96 -10.86 -12.55
CA TRP A 91 -3.02 -11.93 -12.25
C TRP A 91 -3.29 -13.23 -13.02
N ALA A 92 -4.54 -13.44 -13.46
CA ALA A 92 -4.91 -14.67 -14.15
C ALA A 92 -4.29 -14.75 -15.55
N ASN A 93 -3.96 -13.59 -16.13
CA ASN A 93 -3.36 -13.48 -17.45
C ASN A 93 -1.93 -12.93 -17.41
N ALA A 94 -1.23 -13.08 -16.27
CA ALA A 94 0.18 -12.76 -16.16
C ALA A 94 1.01 -13.61 -17.14
N LYS A 95 2.00 -13.01 -17.80
CA LYS A 95 2.84 -13.68 -18.81
C LYS A 95 4.31 -13.58 -18.43
N GLU A 96 5.12 -14.55 -18.76
CA GLU A 96 6.58 -14.40 -18.68
C GLU A 96 7.04 -13.40 -19.76
N THR A 97 8.02 -12.55 -19.45
CA THR A 97 8.72 -11.71 -20.42
C THR A 97 9.80 -12.56 -21.09
N GLU A 98 9.87 -12.50 -22.42
CA GLU A 98 10.88 -13.21 -23.25
C GLU A 98 12.30 -12.65 -23.09
#